data_AF-A0A2W6ANM7-F1
#
_entry.id   AF-A0A2W6ANM7-F1
#
_cell.length_a   1.000
_cell.length_b   1.000
_cell.length_c   1.000
_cell.angle_alpha   90.00
_cell.angle_beta   90.00
_cell.angle_gamma   90.00
#
_symmetry.space_group_name_H-M   'P 1'
#
loop_
_entity.id
_entity.type
_entity.pdbx_description
1 polymer ?
#
loop_
_entity_poly.entity_id
_entity_poly.type
_entity_poly.pdbx_seq_one_letter_code
_entity_poly.pdbx_strand_id
1 'polypeptide(L)'
;EDGAAAVVARLRSPLRSEAFLLSPSGELRPLLSRARQVADACWVDGRLLALADPDRQFVGLVEVDPEDPERIRRRLVDEDRDVEAVVPDPKGRRLAVVVNEGAFDSVRVLDSQTGEEEWRARLPEGVVYSDNSTRPAQHLAWSPGGERLFVAWESPTAPAEIRELPSATTWTRASGDPLQGLVTPAQVAYRSFDGLEAPALHYRTAGGARPAIVLFHGGPEGQSRGNFNPIVAMWNAAGFDVLAPNVRGSTGYGSRYDSLDDRELRWDSVRDGCEAGRWLKATGQATQLVAMGGSYGGFMTLAVLVEDPALWDAAVDVVGIADWHSFFRNTSGWRRSLRTVEYGDPEGPDGEFLARFSPLRRAHAIRAQLLVIHGRNDVRVPVGEATQIQQAVPGSELMIFDDEGHGILRHANRVRAYGRALAFVRERLGRA
;
A
#
# COMPACT_ATOMS: atom_id res chain seq x y z
N GLU A 1 0.24 21.68 23.03
CA GLU A 1 -0.34 21.42 24.37
C GLU A 1 -0.92 22.68 25.02
N ASP A 2 -0.46 23.86 24.64
CA ASP A 2 -0.91 25.18 25.13
C ASP A 2 -1.80 25.95 24.15
N GLY A 3 -2.00 25.43 22.93
CA GLY A 3 -2.75 26.10 21.86
C GLY A 3 -1.99 27.23 21.18
N ALA A 4 -0.66 27.33 21.39
CA ALA A 4 0.15 28.41 20.85
C ALA A 4 0.46 28.27 19.35
N ALA A 5 0.38 27.06 18.78
CA ALA A 5 0.50 26.81 17.36
C ALA A 5 -0.16 25.50 16.94
N ALA A 6 -0.58 25.41 15.68
CA ALA A 6 -1.03 24.18 15.04
C ALA A 6 -0.10 23.84 13.86
N VAL A 7 0.09 22.55 13.59
CA VAL A 7 0.73 22.10 12.35
C VAL A 7 -0.37 21.85 11.32
N VAL A 8 -0.28 22.50 10.16
CA VAL A 8 -1.21 22.31 9.05
C VAL A 8 -0.45 21.80 7.85
N ALA A 9 -0.94 20.73 7.23
CA ALA A 9 -0.38 20.17 6.02
C ALA A 9 -1.28 20.47 4.81
N ARG A 10 -0.65 20.81 3.69
CA ARG A 10 -1.29 20.87 2.37
C ARG A 10 -0.75 19.72 1.53
N LEU A 11 -1.63 18.77 1.21
CA LEU A 11 -1.29 17.65 0.34
C LEU A 11 -1.18 18.12 -1.12
N ARG A 12 -0.08 17.78 -1.78
CA ARG A 12 0.14 17.99 -3.21
C ARG A 12 -0.10 16.70 -3.99
N SER A 13 0.33 15.58 -3.41
CA SER A 13 0.01 14.21 -3.81
C SER A 13 -0.03 13.34 -2.55
N PRO A 14 -0.32 12.03 -2.62
CA PRO A 14 -0.28 11.17 -1.45
C PRO A 14 1.09 11.08 -0.76
N LEU A 15 2.19 11.24 -1.52
CA LEU A 15 3.57 11.16 -1.02
C LEU A 15 4.29 12.51 -1.01
N ARG A 16 3.57 13.62 -1.26
CA ARG A 16 4.13 14.97 -1.26
C ARG A 16 3.23 15.92 -0.49
N SER A 17 3.78 16.55 0.55
CA SER A 17 3.08 17.51 1.38
C SER A 17 3.93 18.75 1.65
N GLU A 18 3.28 19.91 1.68
CA GLU A 18 3.81 21.10 2.33
C GLU A 18 3.28 21.14 3.75
N ALA A 19 4.10 21.49 4.74
CA ALA A 19 3.65 21.70 6.10
C ALA A 19 3.95 23.13 6.56
N PHE A 20 3.14 23.61 7.49
CA PHE A 20 3.22 24.96 8.04
C PHE A 20 2.94 24.94 9.53
N LEU A 21 3.63 25.80 10.27
CA LEU A 21 3.19 26.25 11.59
C LEU A 21 2.18 27.38 11.43
N LEU A 22 0.97 27.15 11.93
CA LEU A 22 -0.12 28.11 12.01
C LEU A 22 -0.15 28.73 13.41
N SER A 23 0.05 30.04 13.48
CA SER A 23 -0.09 30.79 14.73
C SER A 23 -1.56 31.14 15.03
N PRO A 24 -1.89 31.57 16.27
CA PRO A 24 -3.25 32.01 16.62
C PRO A 24 -3.69 33.28 15.89
N SER A 25 -2.74 34.08 15.37
CA SER A 25 -3.04 35.25 14.53
C SER A 25 -3.37 34.88 13.08
N GLY A 26 -3.23 33.61 12.70
CA GLY A 26 -3.47 33.12 11.34
C GLY A 26 -2.23 33.15 10.44
N GLU A 27 -1.05 33.44 10.97
CA GLU A 27 0.20 33.44 10.21
C GLU A 27 0.64 32.00 9.90
N LEU A 28 1.02 31.73 8.65
CA LEU A 28 1.57 30.46 8.21
C LEU A 28 3.08 30.59 7.97
N ARG A 29 3.88 29.85 8.72
CA ARG A 29 5.32 29.74 8.53
C ARG A 29 5.66 28.36 7.97
N PRO A 30 6.42 28.23 6.86
CA PRO A 30 6.82 26.94 6.33
C PRO A 30 7.50 26.06 7.39
N LEU A 31 7.15 24.78 7.43
CA LEU A 31 7.74 23.77 8.31
C LEU A 31 8.51 22.79 7.44
N LEU A 32 9.84 22.83 7.54
CA LEU A 32 10.76 21.99 6.77
C LEU A 32 10.47 22.04 5.26
N SER A 33 10.50 23.21 4.63
CA SER A 33 10.16 23.41 3.21
C SER A 33 10.97 22.57 2.21
N ARG A 34 12.14 22.07 2.62
CA ARG A 34 12.99 21.17 1.84
C ARG A 34 12.58 19.69 1.95
N ALA A 35 11.71 19.34 2.89
CA ALA A 35 11.14 17.99 2.96
C ALA A 35 10.19 17.79 1.78
N ARG A 36 10.23 16.59 1.20
CA ARG A 36 9.23 16.19 0.21
C ARG A 36 7.90 15.93 0.90
N GLN A 37 7.96 15.40 2.12
CA GLN A 37 6.80 15.22 2.98
C GLN A 37 7.15 15.48 4.44
N VAL A 38 6.20 16.13 5.12
CA VAL A 38 6.02 16.03 6.56
C VAL A 38 4.79 15.17 6.77
N ALA A 39 5.01 13.92 7.16
CA ALA A 39 3.97 12.89 7.27
C ALA A 39 3.11 13.09 8.52
N ASP A 40 3.74 13.46 9.63
CA ASP A 40 3.08 13.72 10.90
C ASP A 40 3.91 14.68 11.77
N ALA A 41 3.27 15.28 12.77
CA ALA A 41 3.96 16.13 13.74
C ALA A 41 3.21 16.15 15.07
N CYS A 42 3.96 16.20 16.17
CA CYS A 42 3.41 16.26 17.51
C CYS A 42 4.23 17.17 18.42
N TRP A 43 3.59 17.66 19.48
CA TRP A 43 4.24 18.45 20.52
C TRP A 43 4.51 17.59 21.74
N VAL A 44 5.70 17.72 22.32
CA VAL A 44 6.13 17.02 23.54
C VAL A 44 6.89 17.98 24.43
N ASP A 45 6.29 18.39 25.55
CA ASP A 45 6.90 19.32 26.52
C ASP A 45 7.41 20.61 25.84
N GLY A 46 6.61 21.19 24.95
CA GLY A 46 6.95 22.40 24.19
C GLY A 46 7.95 22.21 23.04
N ARG A 47 8.40 20.97 22.79
CA ARG A 47 9.23 20.62 21.61
C ARG A 47 8.35 20.16 20.47
N LEU A 48 8.70 20.55 19.25
CA LEU A 48 8.03 20.10 18.04
C LEU A 48 8.79 18.91 17.44
N LEU A 49 8.13 17.77 17.39
CA LEU A 49 8.61 16.58 16.69
C LEU A 49 7.87 16.44 15.36
N ALA A 50 8.59 16.01 14.32
CA ALA A 50 8.02 15.77 13.00
C ALA A 50 8.55 14.46 12.41
N LEU A 51 7.67 13.74 11.71
CA LEU A 51 8.02 12.68 10.78
C LEU A 51 8.23 13.30 9.41
N ALA A 52 9.48 13.41 8.97
CA ALA A 52 9.81 14.09 7.72
C ALA A 52 11.06 13.52 7.05
N ASP A 53 11.21 13.78 5.75
CA ASP A 53 12.33 13.32 4.91
C ASP A 53 13.24 14.44 4.34
N PRO A 54 13.50 15.57 5.04
CA PRO A 54 14.34 16.63 4.50
C PRO A 54 15.76 16.12 4.23
N ASP A 55 16.19 16.30 2.99
CA ASP A 55 17.49 15.89 2.45
C ASP A 55 17.76 14.37 2.53
N ARG A 56 16.71 13.52 2.58
CA ARG A 56 16.82 12.06 2.74
C ARG A 56 15.82 11.29 1.87
N GLN A 57 16.04 9.98 1.78
CA GLN A 57 15.12 9.08 1.08
C GLN A 57 14.01 8.52 1.99
N PHE A 58 14.29 8.32 3.27
CA PHE A 58 13.34 7.73 4.21
C PHE A 58 12.85 8.77 5.20
N VAL A 59 11.59 8.66 5.60
CA VAL A 59 11.00 9.47 6.67
C VAL A 59 11.66 9.12 7.98
N GLY A 60 12.26 10.11 8.65
CA GLY A 60 12.80 9.98 9.99
C GLY A 60 12.02 10.78 11.02
N LEU A 61 12.33 10.58 12.29
CA LEU A 61 11.82 11.39 13.39
C LEU A 61 12.81 12.50 13.72
N VAL A 62 12.38 13.75 13.60
CA VAL A 62 13.21 14.95 13.83
C VAL A 62 12.59 15.86 14.88
N GLU A 63 13.44 16.52 15.67
CA GLU A 63 13.07 17.65 16.51
C GLU A 63 13.34 18.95 15.74
N VAL A 64 12.31 19.79 15.60
CA VAL A 64 12.34 21.05 14.87
C VAL A 64 12.32 22.22 15.85
N ASP A 65 13.02 23.30 15.51
CA ASP A 65 12.94 24.56 16.26
C ASP A 65 11.60 25.27 15.98
N PRO A 66 10.71 25.46 16.98
CA PRO A 66 9.46 26.18 16.77
C PRO A 66 9.65 27.65 16.34
N GLU A 67 10.74 28.27 16.79
CA GLU A 67 11.06 29.67 16.47
C GLU A 67 11.70 29.81 15.10
N ASP A 68 12.25 28.72 14.55
CA ASP A 68 12.81 28.62 13.20
C ASP A 68 12.41 27.27 12.58
N PRO A 69 11.18 27.15 12.03
CA PRO A 69 10.60 25.87 11.61
C PRO A 69 11.28 25.22 10.39
N GLU A 70 12.32 25.86 9.83
CA GLU A 70 13.22 25.26 8.84
C GLU A 70 14.42 24.54 9.48
N ARG A 71 14.70 24.82 10.76
CA ARG A 71 15.86 24.29 11.48
C ARG A 71 15.54 23.01 12.23
N ILE A 72 16.18 21.93 11.80
CA ILE A 72 16.24 20.67 12.56
C ILE A 72 17.25 20.85 13.70
N ARG A 73 16.78 20.76 14.94
CA ARG A 73 17.65 20.76 16.13
C ARG A 73 18.38 19.44 16.27
N ARG A 74 17.66 18.34 16.03
CA ARG A 74 18.18 16.98 16.20
C ARG A 74 17.39 15.98 15.35
N ARG A 75 18.05 14.91 14.90
CA ARG A 75 17.40 13.70 14.39
C ARG A 75 17.36 12.65 15.50
N LEU A 76 16.16 12.19 15.85
CA LEU A 76 15.94 11.18 16.90
C LEU A 76 15.97 9.77 16.30
N VAL A 77 15.39 9.58 15.11
CA VAL A 77 15.47 8.33 14.34
C VAL A 77 15.90 8.65 12.92
N ASP A 78 17.07 8.13 12.54
CA ASP A 78 17.77 8.44 11.29
C ASP A 78 18.31 7.15 10.66
N GLU A 79 17.40 6.33 10.16
CA GLU A 79 17.68 5.02 9.59
C GLU A 79 17.28 4.97 8.10
N ASP A 80 17.79 3.98 7.36
CA ASP A 80 17.39 3.69 5.97
C ASP A 80 16.07 2.89 5.94
N ARG A 81 15.10 3.34 6.75
CA ARG A 81 13.76 2.77 6.94
C ARG A 81 12.78 3.90 7.27
N ASP A 82 11.56 3.78 6.79
CA ASP A 82 10.52 4.77 7.07
C ASP A 82 10.01 4.63 8.50
N VAL A 83 9.99 5.76 9.23
CA VAL A 83 9.25 5.89 10.48
C VAL A 83 7.81 6.27 10.15
N GLU A 84 6.87 5.36 10.45
CA GLU A 84 5.46 5.51 10.05
C GLU A 84 4.57 6.12 11.15
N ALA A 85 5.04 6.10 12.40
CA ALA A 85 4.33 6.72 13.51
C ALA A 85 5.24 7.11 14.67
N VAL A 86 4.81 8.15 15.39
CA VAL A 86 5.34 8.55 16.69
C VAL A 86 4.17 8.90 17.61
N VAL A 87 4.11 8.28 18.80
CA VAL A 87 3.07 8.50 19.80
C VAL A 87 3.74 8.74 21.16
N PRO A 88 3.77 10.00 21.64
CA PRO A 88 4.30 10.33 22.96
C PRO A 88 3.48 9.71 24.09
N ASP A 89 4.15 9.34 25.19
CA ASP A 89 3.44 8.94 26.41
C ASP A 89 2.80 10.15 27.11
N PRO A 90 1.80 9.97 27.99
CA PRO A 90 1.07 11.08 28.61
C PRO A 90 1.93 11.98 29.51
N LYS A 91 3.17 11.57 29.81
CA LYS A 91 4.13 12.30 30.65
C LYS A 91 5.23 12.96 29.81
N GLY A 92 5.19 12.84 28.48
CA GLY A 92 6.17 13.39 27.55
C GLY A 92 7.56 12.74 27.64
N ARG A 93 7.73 11.65 28.41
CA ARG A 93 9.04 11.04 28.69
C ARG A 93 9.46 10.03 27.63
N ARG A 94 8.49 9.37 26.99
CA ARG A 94 8.76 8.29 26.03
C ARG A 94 8.01 8.49 24.74
N LEU A 95 8.58 7.97 23.67
CA LEU A 95 7.99 7.98 22.34
C LEU A 95 7.81 6.53 21.88
N ALA A 96 6.57 6.11 21.62
CA ALA A 96 6.32 4.89 20.87
C ALA A 96 6.50 5.19 19.37
N VAL A 97 7.38 4.45 18.71
CA VAL A 97 7.74 4.65 17.30
C VAL A 97 7.46 3.37 16.52
N VAL A 98 6.84 3.51 15.35
CA VAL A 98 6.64 2.40 14.41
C VAL A 98 7.61 2.59 13.25
N VAL A 99 8.41 1.57 12.97
CA VAL A 99 9.38 1.57 11.87
C VAL A 99 9.02 0.46 10.87
N ASN A 100 8.93 0.81 9.60
CA ASN A 100 8.71 -0.12 8.51
C ASN A 100 10.02 -0.87 8.21
N GLU A 101 10.10 -2.15 8.59
CA GLU A 101 11.27 -3.01 8.38
C GLU A 101 11.23 -3.73 7.01
N GLY A 102 10.45 -3.22 6.06
CA GLY A 102 10.13 -3.86 4.78
C GLY A 102 8.79 -4.59 4.88
N ALA A 103 8.81 -5.92 4.98
CA ALA A 103 7.58 -6.71 5.05
C ALA A 103 6.78 -6.52 6.34
N PHE A 104 7.45 -6.13 7.43
CA PHE A 104 6.90 -6.10 8.78
C PHE A 104 7.20 -4.78 9.46
N ASP A 105 6.53 -4.50 10.59
CA ASP A 105 6.85 -3.37 11.45
C ASP A 105 7.71 -3.79 12.65
N SER A 106 8.42 -2.82 13.21
CA SER A 106 8.84 -2.87 14.60
C SER A 106 8.18 -1.75 15.41
N VAL A 107 7.80 -2.06 16.66
CA VAL A 107 7.34 -1.08 17.65
C VAL A 107 8.44 -0.89 18.69
N ARG A 108 8.99 0.33 18.73
CA ARG A 108 10.12 0.71 19.58
C ARG A 108 9.67 1.78 20.56
N VAL A 109 10.22 1.79 21.77
CA VAL A 109 9.99 2.86 22.74
C VAL A 109 11.31 3.55 23.02
N LEU A 110 11.34 4.85 22.76
CA LEU A 110 12.51 5.70 22.90
C LEU A 110 12.34 6.65 24.08
N ASP A 111 13.43 7.00 24.76
CA ASP A 111 13.46 8.17 25.62
C ASP A 111 13.24 9.43 24.76
N SER A 112 12.31 10.30 25.15
CA SER A 112 11.91 11.41 24.31
C SER A 112 12.95 12.52 24.22
N GLN A 113 13.89 12.61 25.17
CA GLN A 113 14.95 13.64 25.22
C GLN A 113 16.20 13.15 24.51
N THR A 114 16.62 11.91 24.81
CA THR A 114 17.85 11.33 24.28
C THR A 114 17.64 10.60 22.97
N GLY A 115 16.42 10.22 22.59
CA GLY A 115 16.15 9.40 21.41
C GLY A 115 16.71 7.97 21.49
N GLU A 116 17.27 7.57 22.63
CA GLU A 116 17.80 6.23 22.83
C GLU A 116 16.65 5.23 22.98
N GLU A 117 16.79 4.05 22.38
CA GLU A 117 15.82 2.96 22.51
C GLU A 117 15.86 2.39 23.94
N GLU A 118 14.79 2.59 24.71
CA GLU A 118 14.63 1.98 26.03
C GLU A 118 14.29 0.50 25.91
N TRP A 119 13.36 0.17 25.01
CA TRP A 119 12.96 -1.20 24.72
C TRP A 119 12.22 -1.32 23.40
N ARG A 120 12.12 -2.57 22.92
CA ARG A 120 11.40 -2.94 21.70
C ARG A 120 10.38 -4.03 21.97
N ALA A 121 9.21 -3.90 21.34
CA ALA A 121 8.13 -4.86 21.47
C ALA A 121 8.55 -6.24 20.93
N ARG A 122 8.24 -7.30 21.69
CA ARG A 122 8.43 -8.69 21.26
C ARG A 122 7.12 -9.22 20.68
N LEU A 123 6.85 -8.87 19.44
CA LEU A 123 5.66 -9.27 18.70
C LEU A 123 6.01 -10.34 17.65
N PRO A 124 5.08 -11.22 17.27
CA PRO A 124 5.27 -12.05 16.08
C PRO A 124 5.39 -11.18 14.84
N GLU A 125 6.02 -11.70 13.78
CA GLU A 125 6.07 -11.03 12.47
C GLU A 125 4.69 -10.53 12.05
N GLY A 126 4.61 -9.26 11.67
CA GLY A 126 3.35 -8.58 11.43
C GLY A 126 3.54 -7.09 11.24
N VAL A 127 2.43 -6.37 11.23
CA VAL A 127 2.39 -4.92 11.07
C VAL A 127 1.43 -4.31 12.07
N VAL A 128 1.59 -3.01 12.32
CA VAL A 128 0.53 -2.22 12.94
C VAL A 128 -0.62 -2.13 11.94
N TYR A 129 -1.84 -2.39 12.42
CA TYR A 129 -3.03 -2.36 11.58
C TYR A 129 -3.17 -1.01 10.84
N SER A 130 -3.58 -1.07 9.58
CA SER A 130 -3.92 0.10 8.77
C SER A 130 -4.89 -0.31 7.67
N ASP A 131 -5.97 0.46 7.49
CA ASP A 131 -7.05 0.15 6.55
C ASP A 131 -7.17 1.15 5.38
N ASN A 132 -6.06 1.81 5.02
CA ASN A 132 -5.98 2.93 4.06
C ASN A 132 -6.81 4.18 4.44
N SER A 133 -7.53 4.17 5.56
CA SER A 133 -8.24 5.33 6.12
C SER A 133 -7.60 5.86 7.40
N THR A 134 -6.77 5.03 8.03
CA THR A 134 -6.02 5.35 9.25
C THR A 134 -4.50 5.33 9.04
N ARG A 135 -3.77 5.95 9.95
CA ARG A 135 -2.30 5.87 10.07
C ARG A 135 -1.92 4.96 11.24
N PRO A 136 -0.71 4.35 11.23
CA PRO A 136 -0.27 3.51 12.35
C PRO A 136 -0.34 4.22 13.71
N ALA A 137 -0.08 5.54 13.77
CA ALA A 137 -0.18 6.32 15.01
C ALA A 137 -1.57 6.28 15.68
N GLN A 138 -2.64 6.08 14.91
CA GLN A 138 -4.01 5.98 15.43
C GLN A 138 -4.33 4.60 16.03
N HIS A 139 -3.42 3.63 15.85
CA HIS A 139 -3.55 2.25 16.33
C HIS A 139 -2.60 1.96 17.48
N LEU A 140 -1.99 3.00 18.06
CA LEU A 140 -1.18 2.93 19.28
C LEU A 140 -1.81 3.82 20.35
N ALA A 141 -1.88 3.32 21.58
CA ALA A 141 -2.40 4.10 22.71
C ALA A 141 -1.67 3.75 24.02
N TRP A 142 -1.17 4.77 24.71
CA TRP A 142 -0.61 4.60 26.05
C TRP A 142 -1.71 4.51 27.11
N SER A 143 -1.47 3.75 28.19
CA SER A 143 -2.29 3.85 29.40
C SER A 143 -2.16 5.26 30.00
N PRO A 144 -3.15 5.74 30.78
CA PRO A 144 -3.12 7.09 31.35
C PRO A 144 -1.84 7.42 32.16
N GLY A 145 -1.25 6.44 32.84
CA GLY A 145 0.03 6.62 33.55
C GLY A 145 1.29 6.41 32.70
N GLY A 146 1.14 5.98 31.44
CA GLY A 146 2.22 5.69 30.50
C GLY A 146 2.91 4.34 30.73
N GLU A 147 2.49 3.52 31.68
CA GLU A 147 3.20 2.26 32.00
C GLU A 147 2.99 1.16 30.95
N ARG A 148 1.90 1.23 30.19
CA ARG A 148 1.51 0.24 29.18
C ARG A 148 1.25 0.92 27.85
N LEU A 149 1.56 0.21 26.77
CA LEU A 149 1.25 0.62 25.41
C LEU A 149 0.35 -0.44 24.78
N PHE A 150 -0.73 -0.02 24.14
CA PHE A 150 -1.63 -0.90 23.40
C PHE A 150 -1.43 -0.67 21.91
N VAL A 151 -1.39 -1.75 21.13
CA VAL A 151 -1.24 -1.70 19.68
C VAL A 151 -2.25 -2.63 19.01
N ALA A 152 -2.90 -2.18 17.94
CA ALA A 152 -3.63 -3.09 17.04
C ALA A 152 -2.63 -3.73 16.07
N TRP A 153 -2.40 -5.03 16.22
CA TRP A 153 -1.36 -5.78 15.51
C TRP A 153 -1.97 -6.83 14.59
N GLU A 154 -1.58 -6.83 13.32
CA GLU A 154 -1.90 -7.88 12.35
C GLU A 154 -0.68 -8.74 12.05
N SER A 155 -0.87 -10.05 11.88
CA SER A 155 0.16 -10.93 11.31
C SER A 155 -0.37 -11.58 10.04
N PRO A 156 0.48 -12.21 9.20
CA PRO A 156 0.01 -12.97 8.05
C PRO A 156 -0.98 -14.10 8.43
N THR A 157 -0.93 -14.53 9.70
CA THR A 157 -1.67 -15.68 10.23
C THR A 157 -2.69 -15.31 11.31
N ALA A 158 -2.89 -14.02 11.58
CA ALA A 158 -3.87 -13.54 12.55
C ALA A 158 -4.41 -12.16 12.14
N PRO A 159 -5.75 -11.98 12.06
CA PRO A 159 -6.35 -10.67 11.88
C PRO A 159 -5.99 -9.72 13.03
N ALA A 160 -6.33 -8.44 12.89
CA ALA A 160 -5.97 -7.42 13.88
C ALA A 160 -6.42 -7.77 15.31
N GLU A 161 -5.47 -7.80 16.22
CA GLU A 161 -5.67 -8.03 17.65
C GLU A 161 -5.08 -6.87 18.46
N ILE A 162 -5.76 -6.46 19.54
CA ILE A 162 -5.20 -5.49 20.48
C ILE A 162 -4.22 -6.22 21.39
N ARG A 163 -2.97 -5.79 21.38
CA ARG A 163 -1.88 -6.32 22.23
C ARG A 163 -1.39 -5.25 23.19
N GLU A 164 -1.19 -5.65 24.44
CA GLU A 164 -0.55 -4.82 25.47
C GLU A 164 0.96 -5.07 25.49
N LEU A 165 1.74 -4.01 25.56
CA LEU A 165 3.19 -3.99 25.62
C LEU A 165 3.65 -3.36 26.95
N PRO A 166 4.77 -3.83 27.53
CA PRO A 166 5.72 -4.81 26.95
C PRO A 166 5.34 -6.29 27.18
N SER A 167 4.23 -6.58 27.87
CA SER A 167 3.83 -7.96 28.22
C SER A 167 3.50 -8.86 27.02
N ALA A 168 3.21 -8.26 25.85
CA ALA A 168 2.71 -8.90 24.64
C ALA A 168 1.38 -9.67 24.84
N THR A 169 0.59 -9.26 25.84
CA THR A 169 -0.70 -9.89 26.16
C THR A 169 -1.76 -9.52 25.12
N THR A 170 -2.46 -10.52 24.57
CA THR A 170 -3.59 -10.30 23.65
C THR A 170 -4.87 -9.99 24.43
N TRP A 171 -5.45 -8.82 24.22
CA TRP A 171 -6.70 -8.36 24.85
C TRP A 171 -7.95 -8.67 24.04
N THR A 172 -7.83 -8.67 22.71
CA THR A 172 -8.94 -9.00 21.82
C THR A 172 -8.52 -10.08 20.84
N ARG A 173 -9.46 -10.95 20.48
CA ARG A 173 -9.32 -11.88 19.37
C ARG A 173 -10.47 -11.65 18.41
N ALA A 174 -10.16 -11.37 17.15
CA ALA A 174 -11.19 -11.19 16.13
C ALA A 174 -11.87 -12.52 15.74
N SER A 175 -11.20 -13.65 15.98
CA SER A 175 -11.76 -15.01 15.87
C SER A 175 -11.76 -15.70 17.24
N GLY A 176 -12.71 -16.61 17.47
CA GLY A 176 -12.74 -17.40 18.71
C GLY A 176 -11.49 -18.28 18.86
N ASP A 177 -11.18 -19.04 17.81
CA ASP A 177 -9.99 -19.88 17.70
C ASP A 177 -8.98 -19.29 16.69
N PRO A 178 -7.66 -19.58 16.85
CA PRO A 178 -6.66 -19.23 15.86
C PRO A 178 -6.95 -19.87 14.51
N LEU A 179 -6.94 -19.07 13.47
CA LEU A 179 -7.10 -19.54 12.09
C LEU A 179 -5.98 -20.52 11.74
N GLN A 180 -6.35 -21.68 11.17
CA GLN A 180 -5.41 -22.73 10.79
C GLN A 180 -5.11 -22.69 9.29
N GLY A 181 -3.95 -23.22 8.88
CA GLY A 181 -3.57 -23.36 7.47
C GLY A 181 -3.22 -22.04 6.77
N LEU A 182 -3.01 -20.96 7.52
CA LEU A 182 -2.52 -19.69 6.98
C LEU A 182 -1.00 -19.74 6.76
N VAL A 183 -0.53 -18.95 5.79
CA VAL A 183 0.85 -18.97 5.31
C VAL A 183 1.55 -17.67 5.69
N THR A 184 2.69 -17.78 6.37
CA THR A 184 3.64 -16.66 6.52
C THR A 184 4.45 -16.52 5.23
N PRO A 185 4.54 -15.31 4.63
CA PRO A 185 5.28 -15.12 3.39
C PRO A 185 6.79 -15.16 3.61
N ALA A 186 7.53 -15.65 2.63
CA ALA A 186 8.95 -15.38 2.52
C ALA A 186 9.16 -14.02 1.86
N GLN A 187 10.10 -13.23 2.37
CA GLN A 187 10.59 -12.05 1.66
C GLN A 187 11.53 -12.50 0.55
N VAL A 188 11.21 -12.15 -0.69
CA VAL A 188 12.03 -12.46 -1.88
C VAL A 188 12.27 -11.20 -2.69
N ALA A 189 13.20 -11.27 -3.64
CA ALA A 189 13.39 -10.24 -4.65
C ALA A 189 13.61 -10.91 -6.01
N TYR A 190 13.25 -10.19 -7.07
CA TYR A 190 13.51 -10.62 -8.44
C TYR A 190 14.11 -9.47 -9.24
N ARG A 191 14.99 -9.82 -10.19
CA ARG A 191 15.60 -8.85 -11.08
C ARG A 191 14.61 -8.46 -12.18
N SER A 192 14.41 -7.16 -12.36
CA SER A 192 13.58 -6.60 -13.41
C SER A 192 14.35 -6.40 -14.72
N PHE A 193 13.66 -5.93 -15.75
CA PHE A 193 14.13 -5.79 -17.13
C PHE A 193 15.36 -4.89 -17.29
N ASP A 194 15.57 -3.96 -16.35
CA ASP A 194 16.69 -3.00 -16.31
C ASP A 194 17.72 -3.30 -15.22
N GLY A 195 17.60 -4.44 -14.55
CA GLY A 195 18.49 -4.84 -13.46
C GLY A 195 18.08 -4.34 -12.08
N LEU A 196 16.98 -3.59 -11.94
CA LEU A 196 16.41 -3.25 -10.63
C LEU A 196 16.00 -4.52 -9.89
N GLU A 197 16.38 -4.66 -8.62
CA GLU A 197 15.90 -5.74 -7.76
C GLU A 197 14.57 -5.31 -7.12
N ALA A 198 13.46 -5.91 -7.55
CA ALA A 198 12.11 -5.62 -7.07
C ALA A 198 11.74 -6.54 -5.88
N PRO A 199 11.42 -5.99 -4.70
CA PRO A 199 11.00 -6.77 -3.54
C PRO A 199 9.63 -7.42 -3.74
N ALA A 200 9.39 -8.57 -3.11
CA ALA A 200 8.09 -9.21 -3.09
C ALA A 200 7.88 -10.08 -1.85
N LEU A 201 6.61 -10.35 -1.54
CA LEU A 201 6.22 -11.36 -0.56
C LEU A 201 5.73 -12.61 -1.29
N HIS A 202 6.34 -13.75 -0.99
CA HIS A 202 5.96 -15.02 -1.58
C HIS A 202 5.29 -15.95 -0.56
N TYR A 203 3.98 -16.09 -0.68
CA TYR A 203 3.14 -16.98 0.11
C TYR A 203 3.08 -18.34 -0.57
N ARG A 204 3.91 -19.26 -0.08
CA ARG A 204 4.05 -20.61 -0.63
C ARG A 204 3.31 -21.64 0.23
N THR A 205 2.47 -22.41 -0.42
CA THR A 205 1.90 -23.63 0.15
C THR A 205 2.91 -24.78 -0.02
N ALA A 206 2.97 -25.73 0.91
CA ALA A 206 3.96 -26.81 0.84
C ALA A 206 3.85 -27.63 -0.47
N GLY A 207 4.99 -27.91 -1.13
CA GLY A 207 5.06 -28.72 -2.36
C GLY A 207 5.91 -28.11 -3.49
N GLY A 208 5.87 -28.75 -4.67
CA GLY A 208 6.53 -28.28 -5.90
C GLY A 208 5.76 -27.15 -6.62
N ALA A 209 6.03 -26.94 -7.92
CA ALA A 209 5.38 -25.91 -8.73
C ALA A 209 3.84 -25.99 -8.68
N ARG A 210 3.17 -24.85 -8.56
CA ARG A 210 1.71 -24.73 -8.52
C ARG A 210 1.24 -23.57 -9.40
N PRO A 211 -0.05 -23.48 -9.75
CA PRO A 211 -0.58 -22.22 -10.26
C PRO A 211 -0.38 -21.10 -9.23
N ALA A 212 0.04 -19.93 -9.69
CA ALA A 212 0.37 -18.82 -8.84
C ALA A 212 -0.44 -17.57 -9.22
N ILE A 213 -0.85 -16.82 -8.20
CA ILE A 213 -1.42 -15.47 -8.35
C ILE A 213 -0.29 -14.46 -8.19
N VAL A 214 -0.11 -13.58 -9.16
CA VAL A 214 0.67 -12.35 -8.98
C VAL A 214 -0.31 -11.26 -8.55
N LEU A 215 -0.27 -10.92 -7.26
CA LEU A 215 -1.22 -10.03 -6.60
C LEU A 215 -0.65 -8.61 -6.47
N PHE A 216 -1.07 -7.71 -7.35
CA PHE A 216 -0.67 -6.31 -7.34
C PHE A 216 -1.47 -5.51 -6.32
N HIS A 217 -0.78 -4.77 -5.45
CA HIS A 217 -1.43 -3.87 -4.49
C HIS A 217 -1.99 -2.61 -5.17
N GLY A 218 -2.92 -1.94 -4.49
CA GLY A 218 -3.37 -0.60 -4.89
C GLY A 218 -2.29 0.44 -4.56
N GLY A 219 -2.21 1.51 -5.33
CA GLY A 219 -1.04 2.39 -5.29
C GLY A 219 -0.85 3.19 -6.58
N PRO A 220 0.38 3.38 -7.07
CA PRO A 220 1.60 2.70 -6.67
C PRO A 220 2.03 3.01 -5.23
N GLU A 221 1.53 4.08 -4.59
CA GLU A 221 1.89 4.49 -3.22
C GLU A 221 1.45 3.54 -2.07
N GLY A 222 1.17 2.27 -2.37
CA GLY A 222 0.97 1.21 -1.39
C GLY A 222 2.20 0.31 -1.27
N GLN A 223 2.10 -0.65 -0.36
CA GLN A 223 3.12 -1.68 -0.17
C GLN A 223 2.41 -2.99 0.18
N SER A 224 2.78 -4.08 -0.49
CA SER A 224 2.52 -5.44 -0.03
C SER A 224 3.34 -5.71 1.24
N ARG A 225 2.64 -5.88 2.36
CA ARG A 225 3.21 -6.15 3.69
C ARG A 225 2.71 -7.49 4.22
N GLY A 226 3.39 -8.01 5.23
CA GLY A 226 3.05 -9.25 5.92
C GLY A 226 1.89 -9.09 6.90
N ASN A 227 0.80 -8.46 6.46
CA ASN A 227 -0.42 -8.29 7.24
C ASN A 227 -1.43 -9.40 6.91
N PHE A 228 -2.51 -9.49 7.68
CA PHE A 228 -3.54 -10.48 7.42
C PHE A 228 -4.32 -10.12 6.16
N ASN A 229 -4.22 -10.96 5.12
CA ASN A 229 -4.96 -10.75 3.89
C ASN A 229 -5.88 -11.96 3.60
N PRO A 230 -7.22 -11.80 3.76
CA PRO A 230 -8.16 -12.91 3.54
C PRO A 230 -8.22 -13.38 2.08
N ILE A 231 -7.81 -12.53 1.12
CA ILE A 231 -7.77 -12.90 -0.29
C ILE A 231 -6.57 -13.82 -0.55
N VAL A 232 -5.41 -13.50 0.02
CA VAL A 232 -4.22 -14.38 -0.01
C VAL A 232 -4.53 -15.72 0.67
N ALA A 233 -5.13 -15.67 1.87
CA ALA A 233 -5.54 -16.87 2.60
C ALA A 233 -6.49 -17.76 1.78
N MET A 234 -7.46 -17.17 1.08
CA MET A 234 -8.38 -17.90 0.20
C MET A 234 -7.62 -18.59 -0.95
N TRP A 235 -6.71 -17.89 -1.62
CA TRP A 235 -5.92 -18.46 -2.72
C TRP A 235 -5.00 -19.60 -2.25
N ASN A 236 -4.31 -19.41 -1.13
CA ASN A 236 -3.47 -20.45 -0.54
C ASN A 236 -4.30 -21.68 -0.12
N ALA A 237 -5.46 -21.48 0.51
CA ALA A 237 -6.38 -22.57 0.86
C ALA A 237 -6.90 -23.32 -0.39
N ALA A 238 -7.02 -22.64 -1.53
CA ALA A 238 -7.38 -23.25 -2.81
C ALA A 238 -6.20 -23.89 -3.57
N GLY A 239 -5.00 -23.93 -2.97
CA GLY A 239 -3.81 -24.56 -3.56
C GLY A 239 -3.14 -23.72 -4.65
N PHE A 240 -3.23 -22.40 -4.53
CA PHE A 240 -2.45 -21.43 -5.31
C PHE A 240 -1.35 -20.83 -4.43
N ASP A 241 -0.16 -20.65 -5.00
CA ASP A 241 0.83 -19.79 -4.38
C ASP A 241 0.51 -18.32 -4.73
N VAL A 242 0.93 -17.38 -3.89
CA VAL A 242 0.72 -15.94 -4.15
C VAL A 242 2.04 -15.20 -4.07
N LEU A 243 2.42 -14.52 -5.14
CA LEU A 243 3.50 -13.56 -5.14
C LEU A 243 2.88 -12.15 -5.12
N ALA A 244 3.19 -11.37 -4.10
CA ALA A 244 2.76 -9.99 -3.98
C ALA A 244 3.97 -9.07 -4.18
N PRO A 245 4.26 -8.64 -5.43
CA PRO A 245 5.39 -7.79 -5.72
C PRO A 245 5.14 -6.35 -5.25
N ASN A 246 6.17 -5.75 -4.67
CA ASN A 246 6.32 -4.31 -4.55
C ASN A 246 7.09 -3.85 -5.79
N VAL A 247 6.35 -3.53 -6.86
CA VAL A 247 6.92 -2.99 -8.10
C VAL A 247 7.49 -1.59 -7.86
N ARG A 248 8.34 -1.07 -8.74
CA ARG A 248 8.81 0.32 -8.63
C ARG A 248 7.60 1.26 -8.53
N GLY A 249 7.70 2.28 -7.68
CA GLY A 249 6.56 3.10 -7.26
C GLY A 249 6.00 2.76 -5.87
N SER A 250 6.21 1.53 -5.37
CA SER A 250 5.78 1.14 -4.01
C SER A 250 6.49 1.93 -2.90
N THR A 251 5.78 2.17 -1.81
CA THR A 251 6.34 2.80 -0.59
C THR A 251 7.12 1.80 0.27
N GLY A 252 7.85 2.30 1.28
CA GLY A 252 8.65 1.49 2.22
C GLY A 252 10.08 1.17 1.73
N TYR A 253 10.47 1.68 0.56
CA TYR A 253 11.79 1.50 -0.05
C TYR A 253 12.50 2.81 -0.37
N GLY A 254 12.02 3.92 0.22
CA GLY A 254 12.59 5.26 0.11
C GLY A 254 12.12 6.04 -1.11
N SER A 255 12.28 7.36 -1.03
CA SER A 255 11.80 8.34 -2.00
C SER A 255 12.29 8.13 -3.42
N ARG A 256 13.46 7.51 -3.56
CA ARG A 256 13.96 7.17 -4.89
C ARG A 256 13.10 6.08 -5.51
N TYR A 257 12.80 5.00 -4.78
CA TYR A 257 12.08 3.85 -5.30
C TYR A 257 10.61 4.17 -5.61
N ASP A 258 9.97 4.95 -4.73
CA ASP A 258 8.57 5.37 -4.95
C ASP A 258 8.40 6.32 -6.15
N SER A 259 9.45 7.06 -6.55
CA SER A 259 9.40 7.99 -7.67
C SER A 259 9.81 7.35 -9.00
N LEU A 260 10.18 6.06 -9.00
CA LEU A 260 10.57 5.32 -10.22
C LEU A 260 9.39 4.95 -11.13
N ASP A 261 8.16 5.30 -10.76
CA ASP A 261 6.98 5.13 -11.61
C ASP A 261 6.27 6.46 -11.92
N ASP A 262 6.87 7.59 -11.55
CA ASP A 262 6.35 8.93 -11.84
C ASP A 262 6.21 9.12 -13.36
N ARG A 263 5.01 9.50 -13.80
CA ARG A 263 4.70 9.91 -15.18
C ARG A 263 5.17 8.92 -16.25
N GLU A 264 6.10 9.30 -17.12
CA GLU A 264 6.59 8.48 -18.24
C GLU A 264 7.31 7.21 -17.79
N LEU A 265 7.76 7.15 -16.53
CA LEU A 265 8.40 5.96 -15.96
C LEU A 265 7.37 4.90 -15.56
N ARG A 266 6.08 5.24 -15.50
CA ARG A 266 5.03 4.36 -14.96
C ARG A 266 4.98 2.98 -15.59
N TRP A 267 5.20 2.89 -16.90
CA TRP A 267 5.14 1.62 -17.61
C TRP A 267 6.29 0.67 -17.24
N ASP A 268 7.36 1.17 -16.63
CA ASP A 268 8.42 0.32 -16.10
C ASP A 268 7.94 -0.49 -14.88
N SER A 269 6.96 0.01 -14.10
CA SER A 269 6.32 -0.81 -13.05
C SER A 269 5.53 -1.99 -13.64
N VAL A 270 4.87 -1.79 -14.80
CA VAL A 270 4.19 -2.85 -15.54
C VAL A 270 5.19 -3.93 -15.95
N ARG A 271 6.38 -3.52 -16.40
CA ARG A 271 7.46 -4.45 -16.76
C ARG A 271 7.99 -5.20 -15.54
N ASP A 272 8.13 -4.56 -14.37
CA ASP A 272 8.42 -5.26 -13.11
C ASP A 272 7.36 -6.35 -12.85
N GLY A 273 6.08 -6.05 -13.04
CA GLY A 273 5.00 -7.03 -12.89
C GLY A 273 5.10 -8.23 -13.82
N CYS A 274 5.49 -8.03 -15.08
CA CYS A 274 5.79 -9.13 -16.00
C CYS A 274 7.01 -9.94 -15.54
N GLU A 275 8.08 -9.28 -15.06
CA GLU A 275 9.27 -9.97 -14.55
C GLU A 275 8.98 -10.78 -13.27
N ALA A 276 8.04 -10.34 -12.43
CA ALA A 276 7.56 -11.13 -11.30
C ALA A 276 6.99 -12.49 -11.76
N GLY A 277 6.15 -12.48 -12.81
CA GLY A 277 5.62 -13.69 -13.42
C GLY A 277 6.71 -14.56 -14.06
N ARG A 278 7.63 -13.96 -14.83
CA ARG A 278 8.75 -14.69 -15.45
C ARG A 278 9.67 -15.31 -14.41
N TRP A 279 9.95 -14.62 -13.31
CA TRP A 279 10.72 -15.16 -12.20
C TRP A 279 10.07 -16.42 -11.61
N LEU A 280 8.75 -16.41 -11.38
CA LEU A 280 8.03 -17.61 -10.92
C LEU A 280 8.15 -18.77 -11.90
N LYS A 281 8.07 -18.52 -13.22
CA LYS A 281 8.24 -19.56 -14.25
C LYS A 281 9.67 -20.09 -14.29
N ALA A 282 10.66 -19.19 -14.33
CA ALA A 282 12.08 -19.53 -14.47
C ALA A 282 12.62 -20.30 -13.26
N THR A 283 12.14 -19.99 -12.06
CA THR A 283 12.50 -20.69 -10.82
C THR A 283 11.70 -21.96 -10.57
N GLY A 284 10.82 -22.36 -11.50
CA GLY A 284 9.99 -23.55 -11.36
C GLY A 284 8.99 -23.46 -10.21
N GLN A 285 8.60 -22.25 -9.81
CA GLN A 285 7.62 -22.02 -8.74
C GLN A 285 6.18 -21.98 -9.29
N ALA A 286 6.00 -21.56 -10.56
CA ALA A 286 4.68 -21.50 -11.19
C ALA A 286 4.47 -22.46 -12.38
N THR A 287 3.39 -23.24 -12.34
CA THR A 287 2.89 -23.98 -13.51
C THR A 287 2.07 -23.09 -14.43
N GLN A 288 1.21 -22.25 -13.86
CA GLN A 288 0.33 -21.29 -14.52
C GLN A 288 0.34 -19.97 -13.74
N LEU A 289 0.07 -18.87 -14.41
CA LEU A 289 0.10 -17.52 -13.85
C LEU A 289 -1.25 -16.82 -13.99
N VAL A 290 -1.67 -16.19 -12.90
CA VAL A 290 -2.87 -15.36 -12.86
C VAL A 290 -2.49 -13.97 -12.36
N ALA A 291 -2.81 -12.93 -13.13
CA ALA A 291 -2.67 -11.54 -12.69
C ALA A 291 -3.91 -11.12 -11.88
N MET A 292 -3.73 -10.49 -10.73
CA MET A 292 -4.85 -9.98 -9.94
C MET A 292 -4.46 -8.71 -9.21
N GLY A 293 -5.39 -7.76 -9.10
CA GLY A 293 -5.16 -6.56 -8.32
C GLY A 293 -6.36 -5.64 -8.25
N GLY A 294 -6.31 -4.72 -7.29
CA GLY A 294 -7.37 -3.76 -7.01
C GLY A 294 -6.94 -2.33 -7.33
N SER A 295 -7.82 -1.50 -7.91
CA SER A 295 -7.55 -0.07 -8.13
C SER A 295 -6.36 0.12 -9.08
N TYR A 296 -5.25 0.73 -8.65
CA TYR A 296 -4.01 0.71 -9.44
C TYR A 296 -3.47 -0.70 -9.67
N GLY A 297 -3.65 -1.64 -8.74
CA GLY A 297 -3.36 -3.05 -8.98
C GLY A 297 -4.25 -3.66 -10.07
N GLY A 298 -5.46 -3.12 -10.28
CA GLY A 298 -6.34 -3.46 -11.40
C GLY A 298 -5.80 -2.89 -12.72
N PHE A 299 -5.31 -1.66 -12.71
CA PHE A 299 -4.51 -1.11 -13.83
C PHE A 299 -3.31 -2.01 -14.15
N MET A 300 -2.51 -2.37 -13.15
CA MET A 300 -1.38 -3.28 -13.31
C MET A 300 -1.81 -4.61 -13.91
N THR A 301 -2.92 -5.17 -13.42
CA THR A 301 -3.52 -6.40 -13.95
C THR A 301 -3.82 -6.27 -15.45
N LEU A 302 -4.54 -5.22 -15.87
CA LEU A 302 -4.82 -5.01 -17.30
C LEU A 302 -3.54 -4.70 -18.11
N ALA A 303 -2.61 -3.95 -17.53
CA ALA A 303 -1.39 -3.49 -18.18
C ALA A 303 -0.43 -4.66 -18.46
N VAL A 304 -0.24 -5.58 -17.52
CA VAL A 304 0.64 -6.75 -17.73
C VAL A 304 0.08 -7.70 -18.78
N LEU A 305 -1.26 -7.77 -18.94
CA LEU A 305 -1.91 -8.57 -19.98
C LEU A 305 -1.67 -8.02 -21.38
N VAL A 306 -1.50 -6.70 -21.54
CA VAL A 306 -1.18 -6.09 -22.84
C VAL A 306 0.32 -5.97 -23.09
N GLU A 307 1.14 -5.93 -22.03
CA GLU A 307 2.60 -5.90 -22.13
C GLU A 307 3.18 -7.27 -22.50
N ASP A 308 2.71 -8.34 -21.85
CA ASP A 308 3.08 -9.71 -22.21
C ASP A 308 1.85 -10.64 -22.28
N PRO A 309 1.10 -10.59 -23.40
CA PRO A 309 -0.13 -11.38 -23.53
C PRO A 309 0.07 -12.89 -23.52
N ALA A 310 1.30 -13.39 -23.70
CA ALA A 310 1.59 -14.83 -23.73
C ALA A 310 1.95 -15.39 -22.34
N LEU A 311 2.25 -14.53 -21.38
CA LEU A 311 2.69 -14.93 -20.05
C LEU A 311 1.56 -15.40 -19.13
N TRP A 312 0.36 -14.83 -19.29
CA TRP A 312 -0.73 -14.95 -18.33
C TRP A 312 -1.82 -15.92 -18.81
N ASP A 313 -2.22 -16.85 -17.95
CA ASP A 313 -3.29 -17.82 -18.24
C ASP A 313 -4.69 -17.25 -17.95
N ALA A 314 -4.82 -16.44 -16.89
CA ALA A 314 -6.06 -15.78 -16.50
C ALA A 314 -5.78 -14.47 -15.75
N ALA A 315 -6.81 -13.64 -15.54
CA ALA A 315 -6.72 -12.44 -14.75
C ALA A 315 -8.02 -12.06 -14.05
N VAL A 316 -7.88 -11.39 -12.90
CA VAL A 316 -8.99 -10.82 -12.12
C VAL A 316 -8.69 -9.35 -11.83
N ASP A 317 -9.34 -8.47 -12.58
CA ASP A 317 -9.28 -7.02 -12.37
C ASP A 317 -10.40 -6.59 -11.39
N VAL A 318 -10.02 -5.93 -10.30
CA VAL A 318 -10.96 -5.36 -9.33
C VAL A 318 -10.84 -3.84 -9.34
N VAL A 319 -11.90 -3.15 -9.75
CA VAL A 319 -11.97 -1.68 -9.81
C VAL A 319 -10.78 -1.01 -10.52
N GLY A 320 -10.26 -1.61 -11.58
CA GLY A 320 -9.07 -1.17 -12.31
C GLY A 320 -9.27 0.05 -13.21
N ILE A 321 -8.16 0.76 -13.47
CA ILE A 321 -8.10 1.87 -14.42
C ILE A 321 -7.74 1.31 -15.80
N ALA A 322 -8.62 1.52 -16.78
CA ALA A 322 -8.49 0.98 -18.13
C ALA A 322 -8.00 2.03 -19.14
N ASP A 323 -8.42 3.28 -18.99
CA ASP A 323 -7.95 4.41 -19.78
C ASP A 323 -7.76 5.64 -18.90
N TRP A 324 -6.54 6.19 -18.93
CA TRP A 324 -6.16 7.30 -18.08
C TRP A 324 -6.96 8.58 -18.39
N HIS A 325 -7.38 8.79 -19.64
CA HIS A 325 -8.15 9.96 -20.04
C HIS A 325 -9.59 9.87 -19.53
N SER A 326 -10.28 8.75 -19.71
CA SER A 326 -11.62 8.56 -19.16
C SER A 326 -11.61 8.52 -17.64
N PHE A 327 -10.61 7.89 -17.03
CA PHE A 327 -10.42 7.91 -15.57
C PHE A 327 -10.33 9.34 -15.05
N PHE A 328 -9.40 10.14 -15.57
CA PHE A 328 -9.22 11.50 -15.07
C PHE A 328 -10.44 12.37 -15.35
N ARG A 329 -11.08 12.26 -16.52
CA ARG A 329 -12.30 13.00 -16.85
C ARG A 329 -13.44 12.72 -15.88
N ASN A 330 -13.57 11.48 -15.41
CA ASN A 330 -14.74 11.02 -14.67
C ASN A 330 -14.49 10.83 -13.15
N THR A 331 -13.25 10.81 -12.68
CA THR A 331 -12.93 10.74 -11.25
C THR A 331 -13.28 12.04 -10.52
N SER A 332 -13.37 11.98 -9.19
CA SER A 332 -13.64 13.15 -8.35
C SER A 332 -12.54 14.22 -8.46
N GLY A 333 -12.94 15.51 -8.45
CA GLY A 333 -12.02 16.63 -8.68
C GLY A 333 -10.86 16.74 -7.69
N TRP A 334 -11.12 16.49 -6.40
CA TRP A 334 -10.08 16.47 -5.36
C TRP A 334 -9.04 15.37 -5.62
N ARG A 335 -9.47 14.22 -6.17
CA ARG A 335 -8.58 13.10 -6.47
C ARG A 335 -7.78 13.41 -7.72
N ARG A 336 -8.40 13.98 -8.76
CA ARG A 336 -7.71 14.42 -9.98
C ARG A 336 -6.50 15.29 -9.63
N SER A 337 -6.69 16.33 -8.81
CA SER A 337 -5.59 17.24 -8.44
C SER A 337 -4.45 16.57 -7.67
N LEU A 338 -4.74 15.55 -6.85
CA LEU A 338 -3.70 14.82 -6.10
C LEU A 338 -2.96 13.79 -6.95
N ARG A 339 -3.56 13.36 -8.08
CA ARG A 339 -3.08 12.26 -8.91
C ARG A 339 -2.30 12.73 -10.14
N THR A 340 -2.56 13.93 -10.65
CA THR A 340 -1.85 14.45 -11.83
C THR A 340 -0.36 14.70 -11.57
N VAL A 341 0.02 14.97 -10.31
CA VAL A 341 1.44 15.08 -9.92
C VAL A 341 2.17 13.75 -10.16
N GLU A 342 1.54 12.68 -9.67
CA GLU A 342 1.89 11.26 -9.75
C GLU A 342 1.95 10.70 -11.18
N TYR A 343 0.74 10.65 -11.74
CA TYR A 343 0.41 9.89 -12.93
C TYR A 343 0.66 10.69 -14.22
N GLY A 344 0.57 12.02 -14.13
CA GLY A 344 0.58 12.94 -15.26
C GLY A 344 -0.77 13.63 -15.48
N ASP A 345 -0.75 14.74 -16.20
CA ASP A 345 -1.93 15.53 -16.56
C ASP A 345 -2.42 15.23 -17.99
N PRO A 346 -3.60 14.60 -18.17
CA PRO A 346 -4.13 14.29 -19.50
C PRO A 346 -4.48 15.53 -20.35
N GLU A 347 -4.69 16.69 -19.72
CA GLU A 347 -4.97 17.95 -20.42
C GLU A 347 -3.67 18.72 -20.77
N GLY A 348 -2.53 18.25 -20.28
CA GLY A 348 -1.22 18.84 -20.46
C GLY A 348 -0.30 18.04 -21.40
N PRO A 349 1.03 18.25 -21.31
CA PRO A 349 2.01 17.56 -22.15
C PRO A 349 2.04 16.03 -21.92
N ASP A 350 1.53 15.57 -20.79
CA ASP A 350 1.52 14.16 -20.39
C ASP A 350 0.44 13.33 -21.11
N GLY A 351 -0.52 13.98 -21.78
CA GLY A 351 -1.67 13.33 -22.42
C GLY A 351 -1.29 12.27 -23.46
N GLU A 352 -0.17 12.45 -24.17
CA GLU A 352 0.30 11.48 -25.17
C GLU A 352 0.77 10.17 -24.51
N PHE A 353 1.63 10.22 -23.49
CA PHE A 353 2.07 9.00 -22.84
C PHE A 353 0.93 8.34 -22.05
N LEU A 354 0.03 9.13 -21.44
CA LEU A 354 -1.15 8.60 -20.76
C LEU A 354 -2.06 7.84 -21.74
N ALA A 355 -2.19 8.33 -22.97
CA ALA A 355 -2.86 7.59 -24.03
C ALA A 355 -2.15 6.25 -24.31
N ARG A 356 -0.81 6.25 -24.47
CA ARG A 356 -0.03 5.01 -24.71
C ARG A 356 -0.11 4.03 -23.53
N PHE A 357 -0.20 4.54 -22.31
CA PHE A 357 -0.24 3.76 -21.07
C PHE A 357 -1.65 3.32 -20.69
N SER A 358 -2.67 3.64 -21.47
CA SER A 358 -4.04 3.18 -21.25
C SER A 358 -4.20 1.75 -21.77
N PRO A 359 -4.33 0.71 -20.90
CA PRO A 359 -4.43 -0.68 -21.36
C PRO A 359 -5.59 -0.91 -22.34
N LEU A 360 -6.70 -0.16 -22.19
CA LEU A 360 -7.86 -0.21 -23.08
C LEU A 360 -7.50 -0.07 -24.56
N ARG A 361 -6.51 0.77 -24.90
CA ARG A 361 -6.10 1.00 -26.30
C ARG A 361 -5.42 -0.20 -26.94
N ARG A 362 -4.88 -1.10 -26.11
CA ARG A 362 -4.26 -2.37 -26.52
C ARG A 362 -5.05 -3.58 -26.06
N ALA A 363 -6.30 -3.40 -25.59
CA ALA A 363 -7.10 -4.48 -25.02
C ALA A 363 -7.35 -5.65 -25.99
N HIS A 364 -7.35 -5.40 -27.31
CA HIS A 364 -7.43 -6.44 -28.35
C HIS A 364 -6.25 -7.43 -28.32
N ALA A 365 -5.14 -7.09 -27.67
CA ALA A 365 -3.99 -7.97 -27.50
C ALA A 365 -4.16 -8.96 -26.34
N ILE A 366 -5.12 -8.73 -25.42
CA ILE A 366 -5.34 -9.57 -24.24
C ILE A 366 -5.78 -10.97 -24.70
N ARG A 367 -4.99 -11.98 -24.30
CA ARG A 367 -5.26 -13.40 -24.59
C ARG A 367 -5.76 -14.17 -23.37
N ALA A 368 -5.38 -13.73 -22.18
CA ALA A 368 -5.78 -14.34 -20.93
C ALA A 368 -7.29 -14.20 -20.73
N GLN A 369 -7.90 -15.18 -20.06
CA GLN A 369 -9.29 -15.09 -19.65
C GLN A 369 -9.42 -14.03 -18.54
N LEU A 370 -10.33 -13.08 -18.71
CA LEU A 370 -10.45 -11.91 -17.83
C LEU A 370 -11.80 -11.88 -17.10
N LEU A 371 -11.75 -11.72 -15.78
CA LEU A 371 -12.89 -11.34 -14.94
C LEU A 371 -12.68 -9.91 -14.43
N VAL A 372 -13.67 -9.04 -14.62
CA VAL A 372 -13.69 -7.67 -14.13
C VAL A 372 -14.76 -7.54 -13.03
N ILE A 373 -14.38 -7.01 -11.88
CA ILE A 373 -15.26 -6.82 -10.72
C ILE A 373 -15.28 -5.33 -10.33
N HIS A 374 -16.46 -4.72 -10.26
CA HIS A 374 -16.59 -3.28 -9.99
C HIS A 374 -17.78 -2.93 -9.10
N GLY A 375 -17.65 -1.89 -8.28
CA GLY A 375 -18.79 -1.27 -7.58
C GLY A 375 -19.42 -0.15 -8.41
N ARG A 376 -20.75 -0.13 -8.55
CA ARG A 376 -21.43 0.86 -9.40
C ARG A 376 -21.17 2.31 -8.97
N ASN A 377 -21.02 2.55 -7.67
CA ASN A 377 -20.91 3.88 -7.08
C ASN A 377 -19.45 4.27 -6.80
N ASP A 378 -18.49 3.70 -7.52
CA ASP A 378 -17.07 4.00 -7.34
C ASP A 378 -16.74 5.44 -7.78
N VAL A 379 -16.47 6.31 -6.80
CA VAL A 379 -16.09 7.72 -6.99
C VAL A 379 -14.57 7.93 -7.19
N ARG A 380 -13.77 6.87 -7.02
CA ARG A 380 -12.32 6.88 -7.22
C ARG A 380 -11.99 6.43 -8.63
N VAL A 381 -12.46 5.24 -9.04
CA VAL A 381 -12.31 4.67 -10.39
C VAL A 381 -13.72 4.42 -10.94
N PRO A 382 -14.28 5.33 -11.75
CA PRO A 382 -15.66 5.22 -12.21
C PRO A 382 -15.94 3.90 -12.95
N VAL A 383 -17.13 3.31 -12.74
CA VAL A 383 -17.55 2.01 -13.33
C VAL A 383 -17.46 1.96 -14.86
N GLY A 384 -17.41 3.13 -15.52
CA GLY A 384 -17.15 3.25 -16.96
C GLY A 384 -15.88 2.50 -17.39
N GLU A 385 -14.83 2.48 -16.56
CA GLU A 385 -13.58 1.77 -16.82
C GLU A 385 -13.81 0.27 -17.06
N ALA A 386 -14.59 -0.39 -16.19
CA ALA A 386 -14.92 -1.80 -16.35
C ALA A 386 -15.81 -2.09 -17.57
N THR A 387 -16.80 -1.23 -17.84
CA THR A 387 -17.70 -1.42 -18.99
C THR A 387 -16.97 -1.28 -20.33
N GLN A 388 -15.96 -0.41 -20.40
CA GLN A 388 -15.13 -0.25 -21.59
C GLN A 388 -14.27 -1.48 -21.85
N ILE A 389 -13.71 -2.10 -20.80
CA ILE A 389 -12.95 -3.36 -20.93
C ILE A 389 -13.84 -4.50 -21.41
N GLN A 390 -15.05 -4.65 -20.86
CA GLN A 390 -15.98 -5.69 -21.32
C GLN A 390 -16.28 -5.57 -22.82
N GLN A 391 -16.44 -4.33 -23.31
CA GLN A 391 -16.68 -4.07 -24.74
C GLN A 391 -15.45 -4.36 -25.60
N ALA A 392 -14.26 -4.02 -25.11
CA ALA A 392 -13.00 -4.16 -25.85
C ALA A 392 -12.40 -5.58 -25.81
N VAL A 393 -12.78 -6.40 -24.82
CA VAL A 393 -12.31 -7.78 -24.64
C VAL A 393 -13.51 -8.73 -24.67
N PRO A 394 -13.99 -9.11 -25.88
CA PRO A 394 -15.10 -10.05 -26.02
C PRO A 394 -14.80 -11.38 -25.33
N GLY A 395 -15.72 -11.84 -24.48
CA GLY A 395 -15.57 -13.07 -23.70
C GLY A 395 -15.07 -12.87 -22.27
N SER A 396 -14.68 -11.64 -21.89
CA SER A 396 -14.47 -11.29 -20.48
C SER A 396 -15.77 -11.36 -19.68
N GLU A 397 -15.66 -11.78 -18.41
CA GLU A 397 -16.78 -11.69 -17.45
C GLU A 397 -16.77 -10.35 -16.73
N LEU A 398 -17.95 -9.79 -16.48
CA LEU A 398 -18.13 -8.54 -15.76
C LEU A 398 -19.12 -8.72 -14.61
N MET A 399 -18.71 -8.36 -13.40
CA MET A 399 -19.55 -8.30 -12.22
C MET A 399 -19.62 -6.86 -11.71
N ILE A 400 -20.82 -6.27 -11.74
CA ILE A 400 -21.08 -4.96 -11.13
C ILE A 400 -21.96 -5.13 -9.89
N PHE A 401 -21.54 -4.56 -8.78
CA PHE A 401 -22.30 -4.51 -7.53
C PHE A 401 -22.95 -3.13 -7.36
N ASP A 402 -24.28 -3.09 -7.40
CA ASP A 402 -25.06 -1.84 -7.38
C ASP A 402 -24.96 -1.07 -6.07
N ASP A 403 -24.62 -1.74 -4.97
CA ASP A 403 -24.57 -1.22 -3.59
C ASP A 403 -23.15 -1.06 -3.05
N GLU A 404 -22.15 -1.10 -3.93
CA GLU A 404 -20.72 -0.94 -3.63
C GLU A 404 -20.14 0.34 -4.27
N GLY A 405 -19.03 0.81 -3.71
CA GLY A 405 -18.25 1.95 -4.20
C GLY A 405 -16.86 1.53 -4.66
N HIS A 406 -15.82 2.21 -4.17
CA HIS A 406 -14.44 1.81 -4.46
C HIS A 406 -14.03 0.60 -3.62
N GLY A 407 -13.90 -0.55 -4.29
CA GLY A 407 -13.70 -1.85 -3.64
C GLY A 407 -15.03 -2.51 -3.25
N ILE A 408 -14.94 -3.77 -2.81
CA ILE A 408 -16.09 -4.56 -2.38
C ILE A 408 -16.01 -4.71 -0.87
N LEU A 409 -16.86 -3.96 -0.14
CA LEU A 409 -16.77 -3.86 1.31
C LEU A 409 -17.81 -4.75 2.01
N ARG A 410 -19.03 -4.83 1.49
CA ARG A 410 -20.09 -5.60 2.14
C ARG A 410 -19.72 -7.07 2.15
N HIS A 411 -19.83 -7.68 3.32
CA HIS A 411 -19.42 -9.07 3.51
C HIS A 411 -20.07 -10.03 2.47
N ALA A 412 -21.37 -9.92 2.24
CA ALA A 412 -22.08 -10.75 1.27
C ALA A 412 -21.55 -10.57 -0.17
N ASN A 413 -21.23 -9.34 -0.57
CA ASN A 413 -20.67 -9.06 -1.88
C ASN A 413 -19.23 -9.53 -1.99
N ARG A 414 -18.42 -9.42 -0.93
CA ARG A 414 -17.07 -9.97 -0.88
C ARG A 414 -17.08 -11.49 -1.11
N VAL A 415 -17.95 -12.22 -0.41
CA VAL A 415 -18.11 -13.66 -0.60
C VAL A 415 -18.49 -13.99 -2.05
N ARG A 416 -19.42 -13.24 -2.65
CA ARG A 416 -19.83 -13.42 -4.05
C ARG A 416 -18.71 -13.10 -5.04
N ALA A 417 -18.04 -11.96 -4.87
CA ALA A 417 -16.98 -11.48 -5.76
C ALA A 417 -15.78 -12.41 -5.77
N TYR A 418 -15.21 -12.69 -4.59
CA TYR A 418 -14.00 -13.52 -4.49
C TYR A 418 -14.31 -15.01 -4.63
N GLY A 419 -15.52 -15.45 -4.26
CA GLY A 419 -16.02 -16.78 -4.60
C GLY A 419 -16.13 -16.99 -6.12
N ARG A 420 -16.65 -16.00 -6.87
CA ARG A 420 -16.66 -16.08 -8.34
C ARG A 420 -15.24 -16.00 -8.92
N ALA A 421 -14.38 -15.13 -8.40
CA ALA A 421 -12.98 -15.06 -8.85
C ALA A 421 -12.27 -16.40 -8.71
N LEU A 422 -12.41 -17.07 -7.56
CA LEU A 422 -11.85 -18.41 -7.35
C LEU A 422 -12.43 -19.45 -8.32
N ALA A 423 -13.76 -19.50 -8.47
CA ALA A 423 -14.41 -20.43 -9.38
C ALA A 423 -13.98 -20.19 -10.84
N PHE A 424 -13.99 -18.93 -11.28
CA PHE A 424 -13.54 -18.50 -12.60
C PHE A 424 -12.11 -18.97 -12.88
N VAL A 425 -11.15 -18.65 -11.99
CA VAL A 425 -9.75 -19.05 -12.19
C VAL A 425 -9.62 -20.58 -12.24
N ARG A 426 -10.32 -21.32 -11.37
CA ARG A 426 -10.32 -22.79 -11.40
C ARG A 426 -10.85 -23.35 -12.72
N GLU A 427 -11.97 -22.83 -13.22
CA GLU A 427 -12.55 -23.19 -14.51
C GLU A 427 -11.55 -22.94 -15.65
N ARG A 428 -10.93 -21.75 -15.68
CA ARG A 428 -10.03 -21.34 -16.78
C ARG A 428 -8.70 -22.07 -16.78
N LEU A 429 -8.21 -22.48 -15.62
CA LEU A 429 -7.00 -23.29 -15.51
C LEU A 429 -7.24 -24.80 -15.62
N GLY A 430 -8.49 -25.25 -15.81
CA GLY A 430 -8.84 -26.66 -15.93
C GLY A 430 -8.79 -27.44 -14.61
N ARG A 431 -9.05 -26.77 -13.48
CA ARG A 431 -8.95 -27.31 -12.12
C ARG A 431 -10.34 -27.36 -11.45
N ALA A 432 -11.21 -28.23 -11.98
CA ALA A 432 -12.57 -28.44 -11.45
C ALA A 432 -12.56 -28.90 -9.99
#